data_AF-I9T9S5-F1
#
_entry.id   AF-I9T9S5-F1
#
_cell.length_a   1.000
_cell.length_b   1.000
_cell.length_c   1.000
_cell.angle_alpha   90.00
_cell.angle_beta   90.00
_cell.angle_gamma   90.00
#
_symmetry.space_group_name_H-M   'P 1'
#
loop_
_entity.id
_entity.type
_entity.pdbx_description
1 polymer ?
#
loop_
_entity_poly.entity_id
_entity_poly.type
_entity_poly.pdbx_seq_one_letter_code
_entity_poly.pdbx_strand_id
1 'polypeptide(L)'
;MEETISALNNSIAHFGTQEQQIQQAENIADTLVNFKSRYSELGNTYNSITTALSKVPNAQSLQNVVSKKNNPYSPQGIETNYYLNQNTYNQIQTINQELGRNPFRKVGIVSSQTYNGAM
;
A
#
# COMPACT_ATOMS: atom_id res chain seq x y z
N MET A 1 45.64 4.01 8.74
CA MET A 1 44.33 3.90 9.44
C MET A 1 43.29 4.79 8.78
N GLU A 2 43.62 6.05 8.47
CA GLU A 2 42.71 6.98 7.75
C GLU A 2 42.28 6.48 6.36
N GLU A 3 43.19 5.91 5.57
CA GLU A 3 42.85 5.32 4.26
C GLU A 3 41.85 4.16 4.36
N THR A 4 42.00 3.33 5.40
CA THR A 4 41.09 2.20 5.67
C THR A 4 39.69 2.68 6.05
N ILE A 5 39.60 3.73 6.88
CA ILE A 5 38.31 4.34 7.26
C ILE A 5 37.65 5.01 6.05
N SER A 6 38.44 5.68 5.19
CA SER A 6 37.95 6.30 3.96
C SER A 6 37.43 5.27 2.95
N ALA A 7 38.13 4.14 2.76
CA ALA A 7 37.69 3.04 1.91
C ALA A 7 36.40 2.38 2.42
N LEU A 8 36.25 2.21 3.73
CA LEU A 8 35.02 1.71 4.37
C LEU A 8 33.84 2.67 4.15
N ASN A 9 34.03 3.97 4.37
CA ASN A 9 32.98 4.97 4.15
C ASN A 9 32.54 5.03 2.69
N ASN A 10 33.48 4.95 1.75
CA ASN A 10 33.16 4.85 0.32
C ASN A 10 32.41 3.57 -0.02
N SER A 11 32.79 2.43 0.58
CA SER A 11 32.11 1.16 0.40
C SER A 11 30.67 1.21 0.94
N ILE A 12 30.44 1.78 2.13
CA ILE A 12 29.10 1.95 2.73
C ILE A 12 28.22 2.89 1.88
N ALA A 13 28.79 4.00 1.39
CA ALA A 13 28.07 4.93 0.53
C ALA A 13 27.60 4.28 -0.79
N HIS A 14 28.41 3.38 -1.34
CA HIS A 14 28.00 2.59 -2.51
C HIS A 14 26.97 1.52 -2.09
N PHE A 15 27.15 0.89 -0.92
CA PHE A 15 26.32 -0.20 -0.39
C PHE A 15 24.83 0.13 -0.32
N GLY A 16 24.44 1.39 -0.13
CA GLY A 16 23.02 1.78 -0.15
C GLY A 16 22.29 1.38 -1.45
N THR A 17 23.00 1.35 -2.59
CA THR A 17 22.44 0.89 -3.86
C THR A 17 22.32 -0.64 -3.92
N GLN A 18 23.32 -1.38 -3.41
CA GLN A 18 23.26 -2.83 -3.33
C GLN A 18 22.24 -3.32 -2.29
N GLU A 19 22.08 -2.62 -1.17
CA GLU A 19 21.10 -2.94 -0.13
C GLU A 19 19.67 -2.96 -0.71
N GLN A 20 19.31 -1.93 -1.48
CA GLN A 20 18.00 -1.87 -2.14
C GLN A 20 17.79 -3.04 -3.12
N GLN A 21 18.83 -3.41 -3.87
CA GLN A 21 18.77 -4.54 -4.80
C GLN A 21 18.63 -5.88 -4.06
N ILE A 22 19.36 -6.06 -2.95
CA ILE A 22 19.26 -7.25 -2.10
C ILE A 22 17.85 -7.36 -1.52
N GLN A 23 17.31 -6.28 -0.98
CA GLN A 23 15.95 -6.29 -0.43
C GLN A 23 14.89 -6.58 -1.49
N GLN A 24 15.06 -6.03 -2.70
CA GLN A 24 14.17 -6.33 -3.82
C GLN A 24 14.24 -7.80 -4.22
N ALA A 25 15.45 -8.37 -4.30
CA ALA A 25 15.65 -9.78 -4.62
C ALA A 25 15.04 -10.70 -3.55
N GLU A 26 15.19 -10.36 -2.27
CA GLU A 26 14.59 -11.08 -1.15
C GLU A 26 13.05 -11.07 -1.25
N ASN A 27 12.44 -9.91 -1.48
CA ASN A 27 10.99 -9.78 -1.61
C ASN A 27 10.43 -10.57 -2.81
N ILE A 28 11.15 -10.57 -3.94
CA ILE A 28 10.78 -11.36 -5.11
C ILE A 28 10.91 -12.86 -4.79
N ALA A 29 11.99 -13.28 -4.14
CA ALA A 29 12.19 -14.67 -3.75
C ALA A 29 11.11 -15.17 -2.80
N ASP A 30 10.77 -14.41 -1.74
CA ASP A 30 9.66 -14.74 -0.84
C ASP A 30 8.34 -14.85 -1.60
N THR A 31 8.06 -13.89 -2.50
CA THR A 31 6.84 -13.90 -3.30
C THR A 31 6.77 -15.12 -4.21
N LEU A 32 7.87 -15.55 -4.82
CA LEU A 32 7.89 -16.73 -5.69
C LEU A 32 7.73 -18.03 -4.88
N VAL A 33 8.44 -18.16 -3.76
CA VAL A 33 8.37 -19.35 -2.89
C VAL A 33 6.97 -19.49 -2.28
N ASN A 34 6.38 -18.39 -1.83
CA ASN A 34 5.09 -18.35 -1.16
C ASN A 34 3.96 -17.84 -2.08
N PHE A 35 4.10 -18.03 -3.40
CA PHE A 35 3.26 -17.37 -4.41
C PHE A 35 1.76 -17.48 -4.16
N LYS A 36 1.25 -18.69 -3.91
CA LYS A 36 -0.18 -18.91 -3.65
C LYS A 36 -0.68 -18.12 -2.43
N SER A 37 0.12 -18.08 -1.36
CA SER A 37 -0.22 -17.36 -0.14
C SER A 37 -0.20 -15.85 -0.38
N ARG A 38 0.87 -15.33 -1.00
CA ARG A 38 1.00 -13.89 -1.31
C ARG A 38 -0.05 -13.40 -2.30
N TYR A 39 -0.41 -14.23 -3.26
CA TYR A 39 -1.50 -13.92 -4.19
C TYR A 39 -2.87 -13.89 -3.50
N SER A 40 -3.12 -14.82 -2.56
CA SER A 40 -4.33 -14.76 -1.72
C SER A 40 -4.34 -13.55 -0.79
N GLU A 41 -3.18 -13.17 -0.24
CA GLU A 41 -3.01 -12.00 0.62
C GLU A 41 -3.31 -10.69 -0.14
N LEU A 42 -2.90 -10.59 -1.41
CA LEU A 42 -3.28 -9.48 -2.30
C LEU A 42 -4.81 -9.38 -2.44
N GLY A 43 -5.50 -10.51 -2.62
CA GLY A 43 -6.96 -10.55 -2.67
C GLY A 43 -7.64 -10.14 -1.35
N ASN A 44 -7.08 -10.56 -0.21
CA ASN A 44 -7.56 -10.15 1.11
C ASN A 44 -7.35 -8.65 1.37
N THR A 45 -6.22 -8.12 0.90
CA THR A 45 -5.90 -6.69 0.97
C THR A 45 -6.89 -5.88 0.13
N TYR A 46 -7.21 -6.34 -1.08
CA TYR A 46 -8.26 -5.75 -1.91
C TYR A 46 -9.61 -5.68 -1.17
N ASN A 47 -10.06 -6.80 -0.59
CA ASN A 47 -11.33 -6.85 0.16
C ASN A 47 -11.34 -5.90 1.37
N SER A 48 -10.20 -5.83 2.08
CA SER A 48 -10.00 -4.90 3.20
C SER A 48 -10.12 -3.45 2.77
N ILE A 49 -9.50 -3.07 1.64
CA ILE A 49 -9.60 -1.71 1.07
C ILE A 49 -11.05 -1.39 0.70
N THR A 50 -11.74 -2.28 -0.03
CA THR A 50 -13.14 -2.07 -0.41
C THR A 50 -14.04 -1.91 0.82
N THR A 51 -13.82 -2.70 1.87
CA THR A 51 -14.58 -2.62 3.13
C THR A 51 -14.28 -1.34 3.90
N ALA A 52 -13.03 -0.87 3.91
CA ALA A 52 -12.67 0.39 4.55
C ALA A 52 -13.32 1.57 3.84
N LEU A 53 -13.27 1.60 2.50
CA LEU A 53 -13.87 2.66 1.69
C LEU A 53 -15.38 2.71 1.77
N SER A 54 -16.06 1.56 1.86
CA SER A 54 -17.52 1.52 2.01
C SER A 54 -18.01 2.18 3.31
N LYS A 55 -17.12 2.35 4.30
CA LYS A 55 -17.42 3.04 5.57
C LYS A 55 -17.08 4.53 5.55
N VAL A 56 -16.47 5.04 4.49
CA VAL A 56 -16.15 6.47 4.37
C VAL A 56 -17.38 7.20 3.80
N PRO A 57 -17.94 8.18 4.53
CA PRO A 57 -19.11 8.91 4.05
C PRO A 57 -18.76 9.74 2.82
N ASN A 58 -19.71 9.89 1.89
CA ASN A 58 -19.58 10.69 0.66
C ASN A 58 -18.39 10.29 -0.24
N ALA A 59 -17.89 9.06 -0.13
CA ALA A 59 -16.72 8.58 -0.86
C ALA A 59 -17.05 7.86 -2.18
N GLN A 60 -18.20 8.11 -2.80
CA GLN A 60 -18.62 7.38 -4.01
C GLN A 60 -17.62 7.53 -5.18
N SER A 61 -17.05 8.72 -5.34
CA SER A 61 -15.98 8.98 -6.31
C SER A 61 -14.68 8.23 -6.02
N LEU A 62 -14.50 7.77 -4.78
CA LEU A 62 -13.29 7.09 -4.31
C LEU A 62 -13.36 5.56 -4.44
N GLN A 63 -14.55 5.01 -4.71
CA GLN A 63 -14.77 3.55 -4.73
C GLN A 63 -13.99 2.83 -5.82
N ASN A 64 -13.63 3.54 -6.89
CA ASN A 64 -12.86 2.97 -8.00
C ASN A 64 -11.34 3.02 -7.77
N VAL A 65 -10.86 3.37 -6.57
CA VAL A 65 -9.42 3.37 -6.26
C VAL A 65 -8.81 1.99 -6.48
N VAL A 66 -9.51 0.92 -6.13
CA VAL A 66 -9.10 -0.45 -6.44
C VAL A 66 -10.15 -1.13 -7.30
N SER A 67 -9.71 -1.91 -8.28
CA SER A 67 -10.60 -2.74 -9.09
C SER A 67 -9.93 -4.08 -9.38
N LYS A 68 -10.73 -5.05 -9.80
CA LYS A 68 -10.24 -6.35 -10.22
C LYS A 68 -10.95 -6.83 -11.49
N LYS A 69 -10.26 -7.62 -12.29
CA LYS A 69 -10.80 -8.26 -13.49
C LYS A 69 -10.44 -9.74 -13.50
N ASN A 70 -11.42 -10.59 -13.79
CA ASN A 70 -11.21 -12.02 -13.95
C ASN A 70 -10.64 -12.30 -15.35
N ASN A 71 -9.68 -13.20 -15.43
CA ASN A 71 -8.98 -13.70 -16.60
C ASN A 71 -8.80 -15.22 -16.46
N PRO A 72 -9.87 -16.00 -16.72
CA PRO A 72 -9.83 -17.46 -16.57
C PRO A 72 -8.86 -18.16 -17.53
N TYR A 73 -8.33 -17.46 -18.54
CA TYR A 73 -7.41 -18.00 -19.55
C TYR A 73 -5.96 -17.61 -19.31
N SER A 74 -5.62 -17.18 -18.08
CA SER A 74 -4.25 -16.82 -17.73
C SER A 74 -3.32 -18.03 -17.83
N PRO A 75 -2.33 -18.03 -18.74
CA PRO A 75 -1.41 -19.16 -18.90
C PRO A 75 -0.47 -19.34 -17.69
N GLN A 76 -0.43 -18.35 -16.80
CA GLN A 76 0.39 -18.34 -15.58
C GLN A 76 -0.40 -18.77 -14.33
N GLY A 77 -1.68 -19.11 -14.47
CA GLY A 77 -2.55 -19.42 -13.33
C GLY A 77 -2.95 -18.21 -12.49
N ILE A 78 -2.71 -16.99 -12.98
CA ILE A 78 -3.11 -15.72 -12.33
C ILE A 78 -4.47 -15.32 -12.89
N GLU A 79 -5.54 -15.83 -12.28
CA GLU A 79 -6.91 -15.66 -12.79
C GLU A 79 -7.51 -14.29 -12.48
N THR A 80 -7.05 -13.59 -11.46
CA THR A 80 -7.54 -12.25 -11.09
C THR A 80 -6.44 -11.20 -11.23
N ASN A 81 -6.68 -10.21 -12.09
CA ASN A 81 -5.85 -9.02 -12.19
C ASN A 81 -6.39 -7.93 -11.25
N TYR A 82 -5.52 -7.35 -10.43
CA TYR A 82 -5.84 -6.24 -9.54
C TYR A 82 -5.26 -4.95 -10.08
N TYR A 83 -6.01 -3.85 -9.95
CA TYR A 83 -5.63 -2.54 -10.47
C TYR A 83 -5.83 -1.45 -9.42
N LEU A 84 -4.95 -0.45 -9.46
CA LEU A 84 -5.03 0.78 -8.67
C LEU A 84 -5.32 1.96 -9.60
N ASN A 85 -6.39 2.71 -9.34
CA ASN A 85 -6.63 3.99 -10.00
C ASN A 85 -5.77 5.06 -9.35
N GLN A 86 -4.71 5.47 -10.05
CA GLN A 86 -3.74 6.42 -9.52
C GLN A 86 -4.36 7.78 -9.21
N ASN A 87 -5.32 8.26 -10.01
CA ASN A 87 -5.95 9.55 -9.78
C ASN A 87 -6.74 9.54 -8.47
N THR A 88 -7.54 8.50 -8.27
CA THR A 88 -8.32 8.32 -7.04
C THR A 88 -7.42 8.08 -5.82
N TYR A 89 -6.34 7.32 -6.00
CA TYR A 89 -5.36 7.11 -4.93
C TYR A 89 -4.69 8.42 -4.50
N ASN A 90 -4.26 9.25 -5.46
CA ASN A 90 -3.68 10.56 -5.17
C ASN A 90 -4.69 11.48 -4.46
N GLN A 91 -5.97 11.46 -4.86
CA GLN A 91 -7.03 12.20 -4.16
C GLN A 91 -7.17 11.75 -2.70
N ILE A 92 -7.15 10.44 -2.42
CA ILE A 92 -7.19 9.90 -1.06
C ILE A 92 -5.96 10.37 -0.26
N GLN A 93 -4.77 10.37 -0.85
CA GLN A 93 -3.57 10.88 -0.20
C GLN A 93 -3.72 12.36 0.20
N THR A 94 -4.22 13.22 -0.71
CA THR A 94 -4.48 14.63 -0.42
C THR A 94 -5.47 14.80 0.72
N ILE A 95 -6.61 14.10 0.67
CA ILE A 95 -7.63 14.13 1.74
C ILE A 95 -7.02 13.74 3.09
N ASN A 96 -6.20 12.69 3.13
CA ASN A 96 -5.55 12.25 4.37
C ASN A 96 -4.59 13.31 4.93
N GLN A 97 -3.84 14.01 4.07
CA GLN A 97 -2.96 15.10 4.49
C GLN A 97 -3.76 16.29 5.04
N GLU A 98 -4.84 16.67 4.37
CA GLU A 98 -5.73 17.76 4.80
C GLU A 98 -6.42 17.44 6.12
N LEU A 99 -6.94 16.22 6.28
CA LEU A 99 -7.50 15.75 7.55
C LEU A 99 -6.46 15.74 8.68
N GLY A 100 -5.21 15.35 8.39
CA GLY A 100 -4.11 15.39 9.37
C GLY A 100 -3.75 16.81 9.83
N ARG A 101 -3.96 17.81 8.95
CA ARG A 101 -3.73 19.23 9.25
C ARG A 101 -4.95 19.96 9.81
N ASN A 102 -6.10 19.29 9.89
CA ASN A 102 -7.35 19.91 10.31
C ASN A 102 -7.24 20.44 11.77
N PRO A 103 -7.39 21.75 12.00
CA PRO A 103 -7.23 22.34 13.33
C PRO A 103 -8.31 21.86 14.31
N PHE A 104 -9.49 21.46 13.84
CA PHE A 104 -10.58 20.97 14.68
C PHE A 104 -10.30 19.57 15.27
N ARG A 105 -9.41 18.77 14.65
CA ARG A 105 -8.88 17.55 15.26
C ARG A 105 -7.93 17.86 16.43
N LYS A 106 -7.12 18.91 16.30
CA LYS A 106 -6.15 19.31 17.34
C LYS A 106 -6.82 19.83 18.61
N VAL A 107 -7.97 20.48 18.47
CA VAL A 107 -8.73 21.03 19.61
C VAL A 107 -9.79 20.08 20.15
N GLY A 108 -9.82 18.80 19.71
CA GLY A 108 -10.68 17.76 20.26
C GLY A 108 -12.18 17.87 19.93
N ILE A 109 -12.57 18.80 19.05
CA ILE A 109 -13.98 19.05 18.69
C ILE A 109 -14.49 17.99 17.69
N VAL A 110 -13.59 17.41 16.89
CA VAL A 110 -13.91 16.30 15.99
C VAL A 110 -13.42 15.00 16.63
N SER A 111 -14.22 14.41 17.52
CA SER A 111 -14.05 13.01 17.84
C SER A 111 -14.46 12.20 16.61
N SER A 112 -13.63 11.23 16.22
CA SER A 112 -14.01 10.24 15.22
C SER A 112 -15.19 9.47 15.79
N GLN A 113 -16.42 9.92 15.49
CA GLN A 113 -17.62 9.15 15.76
C GLN A 113 -17.53 7.87 14.93
N THR A 114 -17.05 6.80 15.55
CA THR A 114 -17.34 5.45 15.10
C THR A 114 -18.84 5.26 15.30
N TYR A 115 -19.63 5.59 14.28
CA TYR A 115 -21.03 5.20 14.21
C TYR A 115 -21.09 3.67 14.07
N ASN A 116 -20.90 2.97 15.18
CA ASN A 116 -21.41 1.61 15.35
C ASN A 116 -22.91 1.74 15.64
N GLY A 117 -23.68 2.12 14.62
CA GLY A 117 -25.14 2.08 14.67
C GLY A 117 -25.58 0.63 14.56
N ALA A 118 -25.74 -0.04 15.70
CA ALA A 118 -26.64 -1.18 15.81
C ALA A 118 -28.08 -0.64 15.80
N MET A 119 -28.88 -1.08 14.82
CA MET A 119 -30.35 -1.06 14.90
C MET A 119 -30.82 -2.31 15.62
#